data_AF-A0A9W6SUC4-F1
#
_entry.id   AF-A0A9W6SUC4-F1
#
_cell.length_a   1.000
_cell.length_b   1.000
_cell.length_c   1.000
_cell.angle_alpha   90.00
_cell.angle_beta   90.00
_cell.angle_gamma   90.00
#
_symmetry.space_group_name_H-M   'P 1'
#
loop_
_entity.id
_entity.type
_entity.pdbx_description
1 polymer ?
#
loop_
_entity_poly.entity_id
_entity_poly.type
_entity_poly.pdbx_seq_one_letter_code
_entity_poly.pdbx_strand_id
1 'polypeptide(L)'
;MGKPNREILSGGKKYHQKKTRAHQVDEVVFNKDDRVEYLTGFHKRKLQRKKKAQEYLAEQERLNRLEERRQIREERQTQIQKRLEEINKTKNDLRISDSSDDEDDDFKDTKKRKVRKESDDEDNDSDESTEWTGFNDNDDADNDDDDDQDDDEGETNLTKHGIMKQIYRIDDEDASVTGKSVVTIESIDNDDFDSNGINSKIAQLNHVDLSKSKEVLDKSIERAKKYARLVGVDNKPKKVKKKKFRYLSKTERKIKNLKEKKKKF
;
A
#
# COMPACT_ATOMS: atom_id res chain seq x y z
N MET A 1 -11.80 -4.99 -63.09
CA MET A 1 -10.97 -5.73 -62.11
C MET A 1 -10.22 -4.72 -61.26
N GLY A 2 -10.45 -4.70 -59.93
CA GLY A 2 -9.77 -3.77 -59.02
C GLY A 2 -8.29 -4.13 -58.84
N LYS A 3 -7.45 -3.14 -58.51
CA LYS A 3 -6.03 -3.37 -58.19
C LYS A 3 -5.92 -4.18 -56.89
N PRO A 4 -4.95 -5.10 -56.79
CA PRO A 4 -4.79 -5.92 -55.58
C PRO A 4 -4.37 -5.06 -54.38
N ASN A 5 -4.77 -5.46 -53.16
CA ASN A 5 -4.50 -4.72 -51.92
C ASN A 5 -3.01 -4.36 -51.72
N ARG A 6 -2.10 -5.22 -52.17
CA ARG A 6 -0.64 -4.99 -52.12
C ARG A 6 -0.20 -3.76 -52.92
N GLU A 7 -0.85 -3.46 -54.04
CA GLU A 7 -0.53 -2.27 -54.85
C GLU A 7 -1.06 -0.99 -54.22
N ILE A 8 -2.19 -1.05 -53.51
CA ILE A 8 -2.84 0.10 -52.88
C ILE A 8 -2.14 0.45 -51.54
N LEU A 9 -1.81 -0.56 -50.73
CA LEU A 9 -1.28 -0.36 -49.38
C LEU A 9 0.23 -0.17 -49.32
N SER A 10 1.01 -0.92 -50.12
CA SER A 10 2.48 -0.86 -50.08
C SER A 10 3.12 -0.36 -51.37
N GLY A 11 2.33 0.12 -52.34
CA GLY A 11 2.85 0.51 -53.67
C GLY A 11 3.35 -0.67 -54.51
N GLY A 12 3.07 -1.90 -54.09
CA GLY A 12 3.32 -3.13 -54.84
C GLY A 12 4.78 -3.31 -55.29
N LYS A 13 4.97 -3.53 -56.59
CA LYS A 13 6.29 -3.80 -57.20
C LYS A 13 7.25 -2.62 -57.06
N LYS A 14 6.75 -1.37 -57.03
CA LYS A 14 7.58 -0.15 -56.95
C LYS A 14 8.30 -0.05 -55.61
N TYR A 15 7.65 -0.41 -54.51
CA TYR A 15 8.26 -0.43 -53.18
C TYR A 15 9.36 -1.49 -53.07
N HIS A 16 9.12 -2.69 -53.61
CA HIS A 16 10.18 -3.71 -53.70
C HIS A 16 11.37 -3.23 -54.52
N GLN A 17 11.14 -2.63 -55.69
CA GLN A 17 12.22 -2.08 -56.53
C GLN A 17 12.98 -0.94 -55.82
N LYS A 18 12.30 -0.08 -55.08
CA LYS A 18 12.93 0.97 -54.27
C LYS A 18 13.77 0.37 -53.13
N LYS A 19 13.27 -0.66 -52.45
CA LYS A 19 13.99 -1.36 -51.38
C LYS A 19 15.20 -2.12 -51.90
N THR A 20 15.10 -2.76 -53.07
CA THR A 20 16.26 -3.43 -53.71
C THR A 20 17.29 -2.42 -54.18
N ARG A 21 16.86 -1.26 -54.71
CA ARG A 21 17.76 -0.17 -55.13
C ARG A 21 18.42 0.55 -53.97
N ALA A 22 17.81 0.61 -52.78
CA ALA A 22 18.41 1.25 -51.60
C ALA A 22 19.72 0.57 -51.14
N HIS A 23 19.91 -0.70 -51.48
CA HIS A 23 21.14 -1.45 -51.21
C HIS A 23 21.98 -1.68 -52.47
N GLN A 24 21.56 -1.14 -53.62
CA GLN A 24 22.30 -1.24 -54.87
C GLN A 24 23.36 -0.15 -54.88
N VAL A 25 24.62 -0.55 -55.00
CA VAL A 25 25.76 0.36 -55.14
C VAL A 25 25.94 0.67 -56.62
N ASP A 26 26.13 1.95 -56.97
CA ASP A 26 26.20 2.41 -58.36
C ASP A 26 27.49 1.96 -59.08
N GLU A 27 28.61 1.90 -58.37
CA GLU A 27 29.90 1.40 -58.88
C GLU A 27 30.75 0.72 -57.80
N VAL A 28 31.52 -0.29 -58.18
CA VAL A 28 32.46 -0.99 -57.29
C VAL A 28 33.89 -0.67 -57.70
N VAL A 29 34.56 0.18 -56.94
CA VAL A 29 35.96 0.56 -57.17
C VAL A 29 36.88 -0.29 -56.30
N PHE A 30 37.89 -0.91 -56.92
CA PHE A 30 38.88 -1.74 -56.21
C PHE A 30 40.12 -0.93 -55.83
N ASN A 31 40.13 -0.41 -54.60
CA ASN A 31 41.32 0.18 -54.01
C ASN A 31 42.29 -0.91 -53.53
N LYS A 32 43.52 -0.87 -54.04
CA LYS A 32 44.57 -1.84 -53.68
C LYS A 32 45.00 -1.67 -52.22
N ASP A 33 45.01 -0.45 -51.71
CA ASP A 33 45.40 -0.14 -50.33
C ASP A 33 44.38 -0.69 -49.32
N ASP A 34 43.08 -0.44 -49.55
CA ASP A 34 41.99 -1.02 -48.74
C ASP A 34 42.05 -2.56 -48.74
N ARG A 35 42.43 -3.16 -49.87
CA ARG A 35 42.62 -4.62 -49.96
C ARG A 35 43.79 -5.08 -49.10
N VAL A 36 44.92 -4.37 -49.08
CA VAL A 36 46.07 -4.70 -48.23
C VAL A 36 45.72 -4.54 -46.76
N GLU A 37 45.02 -3.46 -46.38
CA GLU A 37 44.52 -3.25 -45.02
C GLU A 37 43.51 -4.34 -44.62
N TYR A 38 42.64 -4.76 -45.53
CA TYR A 38 41.72 -5.86 -45.28
C TYR A 38 42.48 -7.19 -45.10
N LEU A 39 43.49 -7.48 -45.91
CA LEU A 39 44.23 -8.73 -45.78
C LEU A 39 45.16 -8.77 -44.56
N THR A 40 45.64 -7.63 -44.06
CA THR A 40 46.56 -7.59 -42.91
C THR A 40 45.85 -7.25 -41.59
N GLY A 41 44.72 -6.55 -41.65
CA GLY A 41 43.98 -6.02 -40.51
C GLY A 41 43.03 -6.98 -39.79
N PHE A 42 43.26 -8.30 -39.85
CA PHE A 42 42.37 -9.30 -39.24
C PHE A 42 42.14 -9.07 -37.74
N HIS A 43 43.19 -8.70 -37.00
CA HIS A 43 43.08 -8.40 -35.58
C HIS A 43 42.20 -7.17 -35.33
N LYS A 44 42.39 -6.09 -36.12
CA LYS A 44 41.56 -4.88 -36.05
C LYS A 44 40.08 -5.21 -36.30
N ARG A 45 39.75 -6.00 -37.33
CA ARG A 45 38.37 -6.45 -37.59
C ARG A 45 37.81 -7.36 -36.50
N LYS A 46 38.64 -8.22 -35.90
CA LYS A 46 38.20 -9.07 -34.78
C LYS A 46 37.85 -8.21 -33.57
N LEU A 47 38.65 -7.19 -33.25
CA LEU A 47 38.34 -6.24 -32.18
C LEU A 47 37.09 -5.40 -32.50
N GLN A 48 36.97 -4.88 -33.72
CA GLN A 48 35.77 -4.13 -34.14
C GLN A 48 34.50 -4.98 -34.04
N ARG A 49 34.54 -6.26 -34.46
CA ARG A 49 33.39 -7.17 -34.29
C ARG A 49 33.02 -7.39 -32.83
N LYS A 50 34.01 -7.54 -31.94
CA LYS A 50 33.77 -7.65 -30.50
C LYS A 50 33.13 -6.38 -29.94
N LYS A 51 33.67 -5.20 -30.29
CA LYS A 51 33.13 -3.90 -29.87
C LYS A 51 31.70 -3.70 -30.36
N LYS A 52 31.44 -3.94 -31.65
CA LYS A 52 30.10 -3.86 -32.23
C LYS A 52 29.10 -4.81 -31.56
N ALA A 53 29.54 -6.02 -31.18
CA ALA A 53 28.69 -6.95 -30.45
C ALA A 53 28.39 -6.45 -29.02
N GLN A 54 29.37 -5.84 -28.35
CA GLN A 54 29.17 -5.22 -27.03
C GLN A 54 28.24 -4.00 -27.12
N GLU A 55 28.45 -3.12 -28.09
CA GLU A 55 27.59 -1.95 -28.36
C GLU A 55 26.15 -2.39 -28.65
N TYR A 56 25.94 -3.39 -29.50
CA TYR A 56 24.61 -3.93 -29.77
C TYR A 56 23.91 -4.47 -28.51
N LEU A 57 24.63 -5.20 -27.65
CA LEU A 57 24.08 -5.69 -26.39
C LEU A 57 23.73 -4.54 -25.43
N ALA A 58 24.58 -3.51 -25.34
CA ALA A 58 24.34 -2.34 -24.51
C ALA A 58 23.14 -1.52 -25.00
N GLU A 59 22.98 -1.36 -26.32
CA GLU A 59 21.81 -0.71 -26.92
C GLU A 59 20.52 -1.49 -26.62
N GLN A 60 20.54 -2.82 -26.75
CA GLN A 60 19.40 -3.67 -26.42
C GLN A 60 19.05 -3.58 -24.93
N GLU A 61 20.04 -3.60 -24.03
CA GLU A 61 19.80 -3.43 -22.60
C GLU A 61 19.21 -2.05 -22.27
N ARG A 62 19.72 -0.98 -22.90
CA ARG A 62 19.18 0.37 -22.74
C ARG A 62 17.72 0.45 -23.18
N LEU A 63 17.38 -0.13 -24.34
CA LEU A 63 16.02 -0.19 -24.84
C LEU A 63 15.10 -0.98 -23.89
N ASN A 64 15.54 -2.15 -23.45
CA ASN A 64 14.78 -2.98 -22.50
C ASN A 64 14.53 -2.25 -21.17
N ARG A 65 15.55 -1.59 -20.61
CA ARG A 65 15.40 -0.80 -19.37
C ARG A 65 14.40 0.35 -19.55
N LEU A 66 14.40 1.00 -20.71
CA LEU A 66 13.46 2.07 -21.00
C LEU A 66 12.03 1.54 -21.14
N GLU A 67 11.86 0.39 -21.79
CA GLU A 67 10.57 -0.30 -21.90
C GLU A 67 10.05 -0.78 -20.54
N GLU A 68 10.91 -1.37 -19.70
CA GLU A 68 10.57 -1.76 -18.32
C GLU A 68 10.12 -0.54 -17.50
N ARG A 69 10.86 0.57 -17.58
CA ARG A 69 10.47 1.82 -16.92
C ARG A 69 9.12 2.33 -17.43
N ARG A 70 8.88 2.27 -18.74
CA ARG A 70 7.58 2.65 -19.33
C ARG A 70 6.46 1.76 -18.81
N GLN A 71 6.65 0.44 -18.81
CA GLN A 71 5.68 -0.52 -18.29
C GLN A 71 5.37 -0.28 -16.81
N ILE A 72 6.38 -0.07 -15.97
CA ILE A 72 6.18 0.25 -14.54
C ILE A 72 5.37 1.54 -14.37
N ARG A 73 5.63 2.57 -15.19
CA ARG A 73 4.85 3.82 -15.13
C ARG A 73 3.41 3.59 -15.57
N GLU A 74 3.17 2.87 -16.66
CA GLU A 74 1.82 2.53 -17.15
C GLU A 74 1.06 1.68 -16.13
N GLU A 75 1.70 0.69 -15.51
CA GLU A 75 1.14 -0.11 -14.43
C GLU A 75 0.77 0.75 -13.23
N ARG A 76 1.65 1.66 -12.81
CA ARG A 76 1.35 2.61 -11.71
C ARG A 76 0.19 3.54 -12.06
N GLN A 77 0.18 4.10 -13.28
CA GLN A 77 -0.90 4.98 -13.73
C GLN A 77 -2.24 4.25 -13.79
N THR A 78 -2.28 3.04 -14.35
CA THR A 78 -3.50 2.22 -14.41
C THR A 78 -3.95 1.78 -13.02
N GLN A 79 -3.05 1.44 -12.11
CA GLN A 79 -3.37 1.16 -10.71
C GLN A 79 -3.96 2.39 -10.02
N ILE A 80 -3.37 3.58 -10.22
CA ILE A 80 -3.89 4.84 -9.68
C ILE A 80 -5.27 5.15 -10.24
N GLN A 81 -5.48 5.02 -11.56
CA GLN A 81 -6.78 5.23 -12.20
C GLN A 81 -7.85 4.29 -11.65
N LYS A 82 -7.55 2.98 -11.57
CA LYS A 82 -8.44 1.99 -10.96
C LYS A 82 -8.77 2.35 -9.52
N ARG A 83 -7.77 2.76 -8.73
CA ARG A 83 -7.96 3.19 -7.34
C ARG A 83 -8.85 4.43 -7.25
N LEU A 84 -8.67 5.42 -8.13
CA LEU A 84 -9.51 6.61 -8.19
C LEU A 84 -10.95 6.27 -8.60
N GLU A 85 -11.15 5.39 -9.57
CA GLU A 85 -12.46 4.88 -9.95
C GLU A 85 -13.14 4.14 -8.80
N GLU A 86 -12.41 3.30 -8.07
CA GLU A 86 -12.92 2.61 -6.88
C GLU A 86 -13.28 3.59 -5.76
N ILE A 87 -12.46 4.61 -5.53
CA ILE A 87 -12.76 5.70 -4.58
C ILE A 87 -14.01 6.46 -5.00
N ASN A 88 -14.16 6.79 -6.28
CA ASN A 88 -15.35 7.49 -6.79
C ASN A 88 -16.62 6.64 -6.68
N LYS A 89 -16.55 5.34 -7.02
CA LYS A 89 -17.66 4.40 -6.86
C LYS A 89 -18.06 4.25 -5.39
N THR A 90 -17.10 3.97 -4.51
CA THR A 90 -17.37 3.84 -3.06
C THR A 90 -17.90 5.14 -2.44
N LYS A 91 -17.40 6.30 -2.86
CA LYS A 91 -17.92 7.61 -2.44
C LYS A 91 -19.36 7.83 -2.89
N ASN A 92 -19.69 7.46 -4.13
CA ASN A 92 -21.06 7.57 -4.63
C ASN A 92 -22.00 6.58 -3.91
N ASP A 93 -21.56 5.35 -3.67
CA ASP A 93 -22.33 4.35 -2.91
C ASP A 93 -22.57 4.79 -1.46
N LEU A 94 -21.58 5.44 -0.84
CA LEU A 94 -21.74 6.03 0.49
C LEU A 94 -22.74 7.19 0.46
N ARG A 95 -22.65 8.11 -0.51
CA ARG A 95 -23.61 9.21 -0.68
C ARG A 95 -25.04 8.73 -0.90
N ILE A 96 -25.24 7.70 -1.73
CA ILE A 96 -26.57 7.12 -1.99
C ILE A 96 -27.11 6.40 -0.76
N SER A 97 -26.24 5.72 0.00
CA SER A 97 -26.61 5.07 1.26
C SER A 97 -26.94 6.06 2.38
N ASP A 98 -26.42 7.29 2.33
CA ASP A 98 -26.66 8.36 3.30
C ASP A 98 -27.90 9.19 2.92
N SER A 99 -28.17 9.35 1.62
CA SER A 99 -29.32 10.08 1.06
C SER A 99 -30.68 9.36 1.21
N SER A 100 -30.73 8.23 1.93
CA SER A 100 -32.00 7.53 2.22
C SER A 100 -32.64 7.98 3.54
N ASP A 101 -32.01 8.89 4.29
CA ASP A 101 -32.50 9.37 5.59
C ASP A 101 -31.90 10.75 5.92
N ASP A 102 -32.20 11.77 5.11
CA ASP A 102 -32.44 13.15 5.59
C ASP A 102 -32.78 14.10 4.42
N GLU A 103 -33.72 14.98 4.69
CA GLU A 103 -34.22 16.04 3.83
C GLU A 103 -33.11 17.08 3.50
N ASP A 104 -33.22 17.62 2.28
CA ASP A 104 -32.74 18.94 1.82
C ASP A 104 -31.61 19.63 2.59
N ASP A 105 -30.42 19.71 1.98
CA ASP A 105 -29.60 20.92 2.11
C ASP A 105 -28.83 21.26 0.81
N ASP A 106 -29.28 22.34 0.17
CA ASP A 106 -28.74 22.96 -1.05
C ASP A 106 -27.43 23.68 -0.72
N PHE A 107 -26.32 22.95 -0.54
CA PHE A 107 -25.00 23.59 -0.47
C PHE A 107 -24.43 23.86 -1.87
N LYS A 108 -24.96 24.92 -2.49
CA LYS A 108 -24.31 25.59 -3.63
C LYS A 108 -23.15 26.46 -3.14
N ASP A 109 -22.08 26.35 -3.93
CA ASP A 109 -21.10 27.39 -4.20
C ASP A 109 -19.97 27.60 -3.16
N THR A 110 -18.73 27.28 -3.57
CA THR A 110 -17.77 28.31 -4.00
C THR A 110 -16.35 27.75 -4.11
N LYS A 111 -15.62 28.30 -5.09
CA LYS A 111 -14.15 28.26 -5.29
C LYS A 111 -13.59 27.10 -6.11
N LYS A 112 -13.83 27.24 -7.41
CA LYS A 112 -12.84 27.33 -8.50
C LYS A 112 -11.38 27.54 -8.00
N ARG A 113 -10.71 26.47 -7.56
CA ARG A 113 -9.25 26.46 -7.35
C ARG A 113 -8.59 26.08 -8.68
N LYS A 114 -7.87 27.05 -9.26
CA LYS A 114 -7.01 26.89 -10.43
C LYS A 114 -6.00 25.77 -10.15
N VAL A 115 -6.12 24.65 -10.87
CA VAL A 115 -5.07 23.63 -10.96
C VAL A 115 -3.94 24.24 -11.78
N ARG A 116 -2.84 24.63 -11.12
CA ARG A 116 -1.58 24.88 -11.81
C ARG A 116 -1.05 23.53 -12.29
N LYS A 117 -1.00 23.38 -13.61
CA LYS A 117 -0.36 22.28 -14.30
C LYS A 117 1.11 22.66 -14.44
N GLU A 118 1.91 22.30 -13.44
CA GLU A 118 3.37 22.26 -13.60
C GLU A 118 3.71 20.89 -14.18
N SER A 119 3.83 20.87 -15.50
CA SER A 119 4.62 19.88 -16.23
C SER A 119 6.07 20.31 -16.11
N ASP A 120 6.80 19.69 -15.17
CA ASP A 120 8.25 19.80 -15.10
C ASP A 120 8.84 18.47 -15.59
N ASP A 121 8.77 18.32 -16.91
CA ASP A 121 9.69 17.47 -17.67
C ASP A 121 10.89 18.36 -18.00
N GLU A 122 11.89 18.38 -17.12
CA GLU A 122 13.25 18.78 -17.49
C GLU A 122 14.21 17.62 -17.21
N ASP A 123 14.68 17.08 -18.33
CA ASP A 123 15.81 16.18 -18.45
C ASP A 123 17.01 16.69 -17.64
N ASN A 124 17.44 15.93 -16.63
CA ASN A 124 18.79 16.03 -16.12
C ASN A 124 19.49 14.67 -16.24
N ASP A 125 19.89 14.38 -17.47
CA ASP A 125 20.86 13.36 -17.83
C ASP A 125 22.25 13.90 -17.44
N SER A 126 22.62 13.78 -16.16
CA SER A 126 23.99 14.02 -15.70
C SER A 126 24.42 12.89 -14.78
N ASP A 127 25.19 11.98 -15.36
CA ASP A 127 26.01 10.96 -14.71
C ASP A 127 27.11 11.65 -13.89
N GLU A 128 26.79 12.05 -12.66
CA GLU A 128 27.80 12.43 -11.67
C GLU A 128 27.36 11.95 -10.29
N SER A 129 28.22 11.13 -9.66
CA SER A 129 28.00 10.55 -8.33
C SER A 129 27.85 11.63 -7.26
N THR A 130 26.62 11.99 -6.91
CA THR A 130 26.33 12.62 -5.62
C THR A 130 26.04 11.53 -4.60
N GLU A 131 27.09 11.16 -3.87
CA GLU A 131 27.10 10.25 -2.73
C GLU A 131 26.18 10.81 -1.61
N TRP A 132 25.05 10.15 -1.40
CA TRP A 132 24.06 10.54 -0.37
C TRP A 132 24.54 10.08 1.01
N THR A 133 24.91 11.02 1.88
CA THR A 133 25.22 10.77 3.29
C THR A 133 24.00 11.13 4.15
N GLY A 134 23.18 10.13 4.49
CA GLY A 134 21.93 10.32 5.24
C GLY A 134 21.95 9.70 6.63
N PHE A 135 21.78 10.57 7.63
CA PHE A 135 21.58 10.36 9.08
C PHE A 135 22.82 10.15 9.94
N ASN A 136 23.38 11.26 10.41
CA ASN A 136 24.18 11.33 11.63
C ASN A 136 23.18 11.62 12.77
N ASP A 137 22.73 10.59 13.48
CA ASP A 137 21.94 10.72 14.71
C ASP A 137 22.93 10.91 15.88
N ASN A 138 23.20 12.16 16.19
CA ASN A 138 23.65 12.59 17.51
C ASN A 138 22.75 13.77 17.86
N ASP A 139 21.81 13.53 18.77
CA ASP A 139 21.32 14.52 19.73
C ASP A 139 20.55 13.74 20.81
N ASP A 140 21.31 13.36 21.85
CA ASP A 140 20.81 13.22 23.21
C ASP A 140 20.35 14.59 23.71
N ALA A 141 19.12 14.72 24.20
CA ALA A 141 18.76 15.74 25.19
C ALA A 141 17.46 15.37 25.91
N ASP A 142 17.60 15.29 27.23
CA ASP A 142 16.63 14.99 28.26
C ASP A 142 15.39 15.91 28.30
N ASN A 143 14.30 15.40 28.88
CA ASN A 143 13.57 16.13 29.91
C ASN A 143 12.92 15.16 30.90
N ASP A 144 13.43 15.26 32.12
CA ASP A 144 12.89 14.89 33.44
C ASP A 144 11.38 15.23 33.56
N ASP A 145 10.55 14.34 34.13
CA ASP A 145 10.31 14.10 35.57
C ASP A 145 9.24 15.06 36.11
N ASP A 146 8.10 14.53 36.54
CA ASP A 146 7.25 15.15 37.55
C ASP A 146 6.34 14.07 38.16
N ASP A 147 6.69 13.79 39.41
CA ASP A 147 6.04 12.96 40.42
C ASP A 147 4.89 13.78 41.04
N ASP A 148 3.74 13.17 41.28
CA ASP A 148 2.83 13.67 42.34
C ASP A 148 1.95 12.54 42.87
N GLN A 149 2.16 12.29 44.16
CA GLN A 149 1.47 11.33 45.03
C GLN A 149 0.09 11.87 45.41
N ASP A 150 -0.87 10.97 45.61
CA ASP A 150 -1.79 11.07 46.74
C ASP A 150 -2.42 9.71 47.04
N ASP A 151 -2.17 9.25 48.26
CA ASP A 151 -2.62 8.01 48.89
C ASP A 151 -4.07 8.16 49.41
N ASP A 152 -4.97 7.27 49.03
CA ASP A 152 -6.21 6.99 49.78
C ASP A 152 -6.43 5.47 49.86
N GLU A 153 -5.94 4.87 50.95
CA GLU A 153 -6.03 3.43 51.22
C GLU A 153 -7.44 3.03 51.71
N GLY A 154 -8.37 2.82 50.77
CA GLY A 154 -9.60 2.08 51.04
C GLY A 154 -9.34 0.56 51.11
N GLU A 155 -9.55 -0.08 52.26
CA GLU A 155 -9.42 -1.53 52.42
C GLU A 155 -10.41 -2.32 51.53
N THR A 156 -9.97 -2.76 50.34
CA THR A 156 -10.75 -3.65 49.47
C THR A 156 -10.54 -5.12 49.84
N ASN A 157 -11.59 -5.81 50.29
CA ASN A 157 -11.52 -7.26 50.54
C ASN A 157 -12.23 -8.03 49.42
N LEU A 158 -11.44 -8.72 48.58
CA LEU A 158 -11.94 -9.61 47.53
C LEU A 158 -12.42 -10.94 48.15
N THR A 159 -13.72 -11.22 48.09
CA THR A 159 -14.23 -12.56 48.42
C THR A 159 -14.07 -13.48 47.20
N LYS A 160 -13.78 -14.78 47.43
CA LYS A 160 -13.41 -15.78 46.39
C LYS A 160 -14.43 -16.02 45.25
N HIS A 161 -15.54 -15.28 45.17
CA HIS A 161 -16.64 -15.46 44.21
C HIS A 161 -16.93 -14.23 43.34
N GLY A 162 -15.95 -13.35 43.10
CA GLY A 162 -16.10 -12.25 42.12
C GLY A 162 -16.97 -11.07 42.56
N ILE A 163 -17.43 -11.04 43.81
CA ILE A 163 -18.18 -9.91 44.38
C ILE A 163 -17.20 -9.00 45.12
N MET A 164 -17.10 -7.75 44.66
CA MET A 164 -16.32 -6.71 45.32
C MET A 164 -17.18 -6.01 46.36
N LYS A 165 -16.68 -5.92 47.59
CA LYS A 165 -17.32 -5.15 48.68
C LYS A 165 -16.43 -3.98 49.04
N GLN A 166 -16.91 -2.76 48.79
CA GLN A 166 -16.27 -1.55 49.27
C GLN A 166 -17.00 -1.09 50.54
N ILE A 167 -16.22 -0.90 51.60
CA ILE A 167 -16.71 -0.48 52.92
C ILE A 167 -16.22 0.94 53.14
N TYR A 168 -17.14 1.89 53.19
CA TYR A 168 -16.83 3.29 53.52
C TYR A 168 -17.11 3.51 55.00
N ARG A 169 -16.11 4.06 55.71
CA ARG A 169 -16.25 4.49 57.10
C ARG A 169 -16.19 6.01 57.11
N ILE A 170 -17.26 6.63 57.60
CA ILE A 170 -17.35 8.07 57.75
C ILE A 170 -17.41 8.32 59.25
N ASP A 171 -16.34 8.90 59.79
CA ASP A 171 -16.16 9.16 61.23
C ASP A 171 -16.48 10.62 61.61
N ASP A 172 -16.99 11.43 60.66
CA ASP A 172 -17.36 12.83 60.88
C ASP A 172 -18.72 12.98 61.60
N GLU A 173 -18.73 13.61 62.77
CA GLU A 173 -19.91 13.79 63.64
C GLU A 173 -20.98 14.75 63.09
N ASP A 174 -20.62 15.59 62.11
CA ASP A 174 -21.53 16.54 61.46
C ASP A 174 -22.21 15.97 60.18
N ALA A 175 -21.87 14.74 59.78
CA ALA A 175 -22.46 14.10 58.62
C ALA A 175 -23.88 13.57 58.94
N SER A 176 -24.81 13.70 57.98
CA SER A 176 -26.22 13.32 58.18
C SER A 176 -26.46 11.83 58.44
N VAL A 177 -25.48 10.97 58.12
CA VAL A 177 -25.52 9.52 58.36
C VAL A 177 -24.13 9.07 58.82
N THR A 178 -23.97 8.92 60.13
CA THR A 178 -22.73 8.41 60.75
C THR A 178 -22.74 6.88 60.78
N GLY A 179 -21.70 6.22 60.25
CA GLY A 179 -21.55 4.76 60.34
C GLY A 179 -20.87 4.08 59.15
N LYS A 180 -20.91 2.74 59.14
CA LYS A 180 -20.36 1.91 58.06
C LYS A 180 -21.39 1.72 56.95
N SER A 181 -21.10 2.22 55.75
CA SER A 181 -21.89 1.91 54.56
C SER A 181 -21.16 0.86 53.71
N VAL A 182 -21.89 -0.14 53.22
CA VAL A 182 -21.34 -1.23 52.42
C VAL A 182 -22.02 -1.24 51.07
N VAL A 183 -21.24 -1.03 50.00
CA VAL A 183 -21.72 -1.12 48.62
C VAL A 183 -21.22 -2.44 48.03
N THR A 184 -22.16 -3.29 47.61
CA THR A 184 -21.87 -4.57 46.94
C THR A 184 -21.91 -4.34 45.43
N ILE A 185 -20.78 -4.53 44.77
CA ILE A 185 -20.66 -4.44 43.31
C ILE A 185 -20.53 -5.88 42.78
N GLU A 186 -21.57 -6.34 42.09
CA GLU A 186 -21.58 -7.64 41.42
C GLU A 186 -20.95 -7.50 40.03
N SER A 187 -19.94 -8.32 39.75
CA SER A 187 -19.29 -8.36 38.44
C SER A 187 -20.24 -9.04 37.45
N ILE A 188 -20.78 -8.28 36.51
CA ILE A 188 -21.54 -8.83 35.37
C ILE A 188 -20.53 -9.47 34.43
N ASP A 189 -20.20 -10.73 34.68
CA ASP A 189 -19.34 -11.51 33.78
C ASP A 189 -20.06 -11.72 32.44
N ASN A 190 -19.40 -11.26 31.37
CA ASN A 190 -19.93 -11.06 30.01
C ASN A 190 -20.18 -12.33 29.18
N ASP A 191 -20.16 -13.52 29.79
CA ASP A 191 -20.13 -14.78 29.02
C ASP A 191 -21.51 -15.26 28.55
N ASP A 192 -22.61 -14.63 28.98
CA ASP A 192 -23.99 -15.07 28.70
C ASP A 192 -24.93 -13.96 28.18
N PHE A 193 -24.38 -12.92 27.54
CA PHE A 193 -25.14 -11.74 27.14
C PHE A 193 -26.27 -12.01 26.10
N ASP A 194 -26.16 -13.07 25.29
CA ASP A 194 -27.16 -13.44 24.27
C ASP A 194 -27.95 -14.71 24.58
N SER A 195 -27.51 -15.55 25.53
CA SER A 195 -28.11 -16.87 25.78
C SER A 195 -29.44 -16.79 26.54
N ASN A 196 -29.61 -15.79 27.41
CA ASN A 196 -30.75 -15.70 28.33
C ASN A 196 -31.73 -14.55 28.05
N GLY A 197 -31.62 -13.86 26.91
CA GLY A 197 -32.54 -12.76 26.56
C GLY A 197 -32.44 -11.55 27.49
N ILE A 198 -31.29 -11.35 28.14
CA ILE A 198 -31.06 -10.22 29.05
C ILE A 198 -31.10 -8.90 28.25
N ASN A 199 -30.47 -8.88 27.06
CA ASN A 199 -30.53 -7.75 26.13
C ASN A 199 -31.96 -7.40 25.71
N SER A 200 -32.83 -8.40 25.49
CA SER A 200 -34.22 -8.12 25.12
C SER A 200 -35.03 -7.56 26.28
N LYS A 201 -34.79 -8.02 27.52
CA LYS A 201 -35.42 -7.45 28.72
C LYS A 201 -34.96 -6.01 28.99
N ILE A 202 -33.66 -5.74 28.90
CA ILE A 202 -33.10 -4.40 29.07
C ILE A 202 -33.62 -3.46 27.97
N ALA A 203 -33.70 -3.92 26.72
CA ALA A 203 -34.28 -3.15 25.62
C ALA A 203 -35.77 -2.88 25.85
N GLN A 204 -36.55 -3.86 26.34
CA GLN A 204 -37.96 -3.65 26.69
C GLN A 204 -38.14 -2.63 27.82
N LEU A 205 -37.29 -2.66 28.84
CA LEU A 205 -37.27 -1.67 29.93
C LEU A 205 -36.96 -0.26 29.41
N ASN A 206 -36.06 -0.16 28.43
CA ASN A 206 -35.70 1.08 27.77
C ASN A 206 -36.59 1.42 26.57
N HIS A 207 -37.67 0.66 26.34
CA HIS A 207 -38.61 0.82 25.22
C HIS A 207 -37.95 0.85 23.82
N VAL A 208 -36.90 0.05 23.62
CA VAL A 208 -36.17 -0.08 22.35
C VAL A 208 -36.63 -1.33 21.58
N ASP A 209 -37.02 -1.16 20.33
CA ASP A 209 -37.35 -2.28 19.43
C ASP A 209 -36.07 -2.88 18.79
N LEU A 210 -35.80 -4.16 19.11
CA LEU A 210 -34.65 -4.90 18.60
C LEU A 210 -34.92 -5.62 17.27
N SER A 211 -36.13 -5.54 16.70
CA SER A 211 -36.50 -6.23 15.46
C SER A 211 -35.54 -5.93 14.29
N LYS A 212 -35.07 -4.68 14.17
CA LYS A 212 -34.14 -4.20 13.13
C LYS A 212 -32.67 -4.17 13.55
N SER A 213 -32.35 -4.60 14.78
CA SER A 213 -30.98 -4.48 15.35
C SER A 213 -29.92 -5.13 14.47
N LYS A 214 -30.20 -6.34 13.96
CA LYS A 214 -29.30 -7.07 13.06
C LYS A 214 -29.09 -6.34 11.72
N GLU A 215 -30.16 -5.80 11.16
CA GLU A 215 -30.09 -5.05 9.89
C GLU A 215 -29.26 -3.77 10.05
N VAL A 216 -29.42 -3.05 11.17
CA VAL A 216 -28.60 -1.87 11.49
C VAL A 216 -27.13 -2.26 11.69
N LEU A 217 -26.87 -3.37 12.39
CA LEU A 217 -25.51 -3.88 12.58
C LEU A 217 -24.86 -4.23 11.23
N ASP A 218 -25.55 -4.94 10.36
CA ASP A 218 -25.05 -5.31 9.03
C ASP A 218 -24.76 -4.07 8.18
N LYS A 219 -25.67 -3.09 8.13
CA LYS A 219 -25.46 -1.80 7.45
C LYS A 219 -24.25 -1.04 8.01
N SER A 220 -24.07 -1.04 9.32
CA SER A 220 -22.92 -0.37 9.97
C SER A 220 -21.59 -1.05 9.60
N ILE A 221 -21.55 -2.38 9.56
CA ILE A 221 -20.38 -3.16 9.17
C ILE A 221 -20.04 -2.89 7.70
N GLU A 222 -21.05 -2.85 6.82
CA GLU A 222 -20.85 -2.52 5.40
C GLU A 222 -20.31 -1.10 5.20
N ARG A 223 -20.87 -0.11 5.91
CA ARG A 223 -20.38 1.28 5.89
C ARG A 223 -18.93 1.35 6.35
N ALA A 224 -18.59 0.70 7.46
CA ALA A 224 -17.23 0.63 7.98
C ALA A 224 -16.26 -0.04 6.99
N LYS A 225 -16.66 -1.13 6.31
CA LYS A 225 -15.87 -1.80 5.27
C LYS A 225 -15.63 -0.89 4.06
N LYS A 226 -16.66 -0.20 3.56
CA LYS A 226 -16.54 0.76 2.45
C LYS A 226 -15.61 1.92 2.82
N TYR A 227 -15.72 2.45 4.04
CA TYR A 227 -14.82 3.49 4.54
C TYR A 227 -13.37 3.00 4.67
N ALA A 228 -13.14 1.79 5.19
CA ALA A 228 -11.81 1.19 5.28
C ALA A 228 -11.16 1.04 3.88
N ARG A 229 -11.94 0.73 2.85
CA ARG A 229 -11.48 0.70 1.45
C ARG A 229 -11.14 2.09 0.93
N LEU A 230 -11.95 3.11 1.24
CA LEU A 230 -11.70 4.51 0.87
C LEU A 230 -10.37 5.03 1.45
N VAL A 231 -10.11 4.75 2.73
CA VAL A 231 -8.89 5.16 3.43
C VAL A 231 -7.68 4.25 3.06
N GLY A 232 -7.92 3.12 2.39
CA GLY A 232 -6.87 2.16 2.00
C GLY A 232 -6.30 1.37 3.17
N VAL A 233 -7.12 1.14 4.21
CA VAL A 233 -6.77 0.36 5.41
C VAL A 233 -7.17 -1.11 5.25
N ASP A 234 -8.10 -1.39 4.35
CA ASP A 234 -8.64 -2.71 4.02
C ASP A 234 -7.57 -3.76 3.65
N ASN A 235 -6.53 -3.36 2.94
CA ASN A 235 -5.47 -4.24 2.44
C ASN A 235 -4.19 -4.24 3.28
N LYS A 236 -4.20 -3.63 4.49
CA LYS A 236 -3.00 -3.64 5.34
C LYS A 236 -2.68 -5.08 5.76
N PRO A 237 -1.47 -5.60 5.48
CA PRO A 237 -1.11 -6.96 5.85
C PRO A 237 -1.20 -7.11 7.36
N LYS A 238 -1.90 -8.14 7.84
CA LYS A 238 -1.98 -8.46 9.27
C LYS A 238 -0.55 -8.62 9.80
N LYS A 239 -0.20 -7.87 10.85
CA LYS A 239 1.13 -7.95 11.48
C LYS A 239 1.37 -9.39 11.92
N VAL A 240 2.23 -10.11 11.21
CA VAL A 240 2.61 -11.47 11.60
C VAL A 240 3.41 -11.36 12.90
N LYS A 241 2.92 -12.00 13.97
CA LYS A 241 3.63 -12.03 15.26
C LYS A 241 5.02 -12.65 15.01
N LYS A 242 6.08 -11.84 15.16
CA LYS A 242 7.45 -12.32 15.05
C LYS A 242 7.69 -13.36 16.14
N LYS A 243 7.89 -14.63 15.76
CA LYS A 243 8.29 -15.68 16.71
C LYS A 243 9.68 -15.31 17.24
N LYS A 244 9.84 -15.19 18.56
CA LYS A 244 11.15 -14.99 19.20
C LYS A 244 12.04 -16.18 18.80
N PHE A 245 13.30 -15.92 18.44
CA PHE A 245 14.30 -16.83 17.83
C PHE A 245 14.46 -18.24 18.43
N ARG A 246 13.86 -18.53 19.59
CA ARG A 246 13.99 -19.81 20.30
C ARG A 246 13.35 -21.00 19.57
N TYR A 247 12.45 -20.80 18.59
CA TYR A 247 11.84 -21.92 17.86
C TYR A 247 11.58 -21.61 16.38
N LEU A 248 12.63 -21.59 15.55
CA LEU A 248 12.44 -22.00 14.15
C LEU A 248 11.96 -23.46 14.15
N SER A 249 10.89 -23.75 13.42
CA SER A 249 10.40 -25.12 13.29
C SER A 249 11.48 -26.02 12.63
N LYS A 250 11.42 -27.35 12.85
CA LYS A 250 12.40 -28.29 12.27
C LYS A 250 12.50 -28.15 10.74
N THR A 251 11.39 -27.86 10.07
CA THR A 251 11.30 -27.63 8.63
C THR A 251 11.99 -26.32 8.23
N GLU A 252 11.73 -25.22 8.94
CA GLU A 252 12.37 -23.91 8.71
C GLU A 252 13.90 -23.98 8.90
N ARG A 253 14.37 -24.71 9.92
CA ARG A 253 15.81 -24.94 10.15
C ARG A 253 16.45 -25.70 8.98
N LYS A 254 15.77 -26.73 8.47
CA LYS A 254 16.24 -27.51 7.32
C LYS A 254 16.33 -26.64 6.06
N ILE A 255 15.33 -25.79 5.82
CA ILE A 255 15.32 -24.86 4.67
C ILE A 255 16.43 -23.81 4.80
N LYS A 256 16.64 -23.25 6.00
CA LYS A 256 17.72 -22.28 6.22
C LYS A 256 19.09 -22.91 5.98
N ASN A 257 19.34 -24.10 6.53
CA ASN A 257 20.58 -24.84 6.31
C ASN A 257 20.80 -25.19 4.82
N LEU A 258 19.73 -25.53 4.09
CA LEU A 258 19.81 -25.74 2.64
C LEU A 258 20.17 -24.45 1.89
N LYS A 259 19.58 -23.31 2.25
CA LYS A 259 19.90 -22.01 1.65
C LYS A 259 21.34 -21.58 1.95
N GLU A 260 21.83 -21.79 3.16
CA GLU A 260 23.23 -21.52 3.53
C GLU A 260 24.21 -22.40 2.77
N LYS A 261 23.90 -23.70 2.62
CA LYS A 261 24.71 -24.60 1.79
C LYS A 261 24.74 -24.16 0.33
N LYS A 262 23.60 -23.77 -0.25
CA LYS A 262 23.52 -23.24 -1.62
C LYS A 262 24.26 -21.92 -1.81
N LYS A 263 24.47 -21.12 -0.76
CA LYS A 263 25.26 -19.89 -0.80
C LYS A 263 26.77 -20.12 -0.75
N LYS A 264 27.21 -21.32 -0.35
CA LYS A 264 28.62 -21.71 -0.25
C LYS A 264 29.15 -22.39 -1.51
N PHE A 265 28.29 -22.65 -2.50
CA PHE A 265 28.63 -23.12 -3.84
C PHE A 265 28.28 -22.02 -4.84
#